data_AF-A0A356IZL4-F1
#
_entry.id   AF-A0A356IZL4-F1
#
_cell.length_a   1.000
_cell.length_b   1.000
_cell.length_c   1.000
_cell.angle_alpha   90.00
_cell.angle_beta   90.00
_cell.angle_gamma   90.00
#
_symmetry.space_group_name_H-M   'P 1'
#
loop_
_entity.id
_entity.type
_entity.pdbx_description
1 polymer ?
#
loop_
_entity_poly.entity_id
_entity_poly.type
_entity_poly.pdbx_seq_one_letter_code
_entity_poly.pdbx_strand_id
1 'polypeptide(L)' 'MDHNLALLLIFSLCVIGPCAVFAVGSYASINALGRNPSSAPKIFTAMIIGLVFAESIAVIAMLIVFQLFSKT' A
#
# COMPACT_ATOMS: atom_id res chain seq x y z
N MET A 1 15.93 -14.55 18.80
CA MET A 1 14.67 -13.79 18.62
C MET A 1 13.64 -14.79 18.16
N ASP A 2 12.49 -14.87 18.81
CA ASP A 2 11.44 -15.81 18.40
C ASP A 2 11.03 -15.52 16.96
N HIS A 3 10.94 -16.54 16.12
CA HIS A 3 10.58 -16.47 14.70
C HIS A 3 9.31 -15.62 14.46
N ASN A 4 8.35 -15.73 15.38
CA ASN A 4 7.10 -14.97 15.36
C ASN A 4 7.32 -13.46 15.54
N LEU A 5 8.30 -13.06 16.37
CA LEU A 5 8.65 -11.66 16.57
C LEU A 5 9.26 -11.06 15.29
N ALA A 6 10.10 -11.82 14.59
CA ALA A 6 10.68 -11.39 13.32
C ALA A 6 9.60 -11.20 12.23
N LEU A 7 8.66 -12.15 12.12
CA LEU A 7 7.53 -12.04 11.20
C LEU A 7 6.65 -10.81 11.46
N LEU A 8 6.32 -10.55 12.74
CA LEU A 8 5.51 -9.38 13.12
C LEU A 8 6.20 -8.06 12.74
N LEU A 9 7.51 -7.95 12.98
CA LEU A 9 8.28 -6.75 12.64
C LEU A 9 8.36 -6.54 11.12
N ILE A 10 8.61 -7.61 10.36
CA ILE A 10 8.73 -7.48 8.91
C ILE A 10 7.37 -7.15 8.27
N PHE A 11 6.30 -7.84 8.67
CA PHE A 11 4.97 -7.55 8.13
C PHE A 11 4.46 -6.16 8.50
N SER A 12 4.70 -5.68 9.72
CA SER A 12 4.34 -4.30 10.09
C SER A 12 5.09 -3.28 9.23
N LEU A 13 6.39 -3.47 8.98
CA LEU A 13 7.15 -2.62 8.05
C LEU A 13 6.61 -2.68 6.61
N CYS A 14 6.24 -3.86 6.12
CA CYS A 14 5.67 -4.04 4.77
C CYS A 14 4.33 -3.32 4.59
N VAL A 15 3.53 -3.16 5.65
CA VAL A 15 2.20 -2.50 5.60
C VAL A 15 2.31 -0.98 5.74
N ILE A 16 3.28 -0.46 6.48
CA ILE A 16 3.42 0.99 6.70
C ILE A 16 3.63 1.75 5.38
N GLY A 17 4.42 1.20 4.46
CA GLY A 17 4.67 1.77 3.13
C GLY A 17 3.39 2.04 2.32
N PRO A 18 2.61 1.01 1.95
CA PRO A 18 1.36 1.19 1.20
C PRO A 18 0.32 2.03 1.97
N CYS A 19 0.23 1.93 3.30
CA CYS A 19 -0.64 2.79 4.10
C CYS A 19 -0.30 4.29 3.95
N ALA A 20 0.99 4.64 3.91
CA ALA A 20 1.42 6.02 3.69
C ALA A 20 1.04 6.52 2.29
N VAL A 21 1.24 5.70 1.26
CA VAL A 21 0.83 6.03 -0.12
C VAL A 21 -0.68 6.21 -0.20
N PHE A 22 -1.45 5.34 0.45
CA PHE A 22 -2.91 5.44 0.51
C PHE A 22 -3.37 6.74 1.16
N ALA A 23 -2.79 7.10 2.31
CA ALA A 23 -3.14 8.30 3.04
C ALA A 23 -2.88 9.57 2.21
N VAL A 24 -1.69 9.68 1.62
CA VAL A 24 -1.31 10.83 0.79
C VAL A 24 -2.14 10.89 -0.50
N GLY A 25 -2.31 9.75 -1.18
CA GLY A 25 -3.07 9.65 -2.42
C GLY A 25 -4.55 10.00 -2.23
N SER A 26 -5.18 9.48 -1.18
CA SER A 26 -6.57 9.80 -0.84
C SER A 26 -6.73 11.28 -0.47
N TYR A 27 -5.83 11.82 0.37
CA TYR A 27 -5.88 13.23 0.77
C TYR A 27 -5.76 14.17 -0.44
N ALA A 28 -4.78 13.92 -1.32
CA ALA A 28 -4.59 14.69 -2.54
C ALA A 28 -5.80 14.60 -3.49
N SER A 29 -6.39 13.41 -3.61
CA SER A 29 -7.56 13.17 -4.47
C SER A 29 -8.80 13.93 -3.97
N ILE A 30 -9.05 13.93 -2.65
CA ILE A 30 -10.16 14.68 -2.04
C ILE A 30 -9.97 16.18 -2.25
N ASN A 31 -8.76 16.70 -2.03
CA ASN A 31 -8.46 18.13 -2.25
C ASN A 31 -8.60 18.54 -3.72
N ALA A 32 -8.14 17.72 -4.66
CA ALA A 32 -8.28 17.98 -6.09
C ALA A 32 -9.75 17.98 -6.51
N LEU A 33 -10.54 17.03 -5.99
CA LEU A 33 -11.97 16.92 -6.29
C LEU A 33 -12.77 18.09 -5.70
N GLY A 34 -12.43 18.55 -4.50
CA GLY A 34 -13.04 19.73 -3.90
C GLY A 34 -12.81 21.02 -4.70
N ARG A 35 -11.71 21.12 -5.45
CA ARG A 35 -11.43 22.24 -6.36
C ARG A 35 -12.10 22.10 -7.72
N ASN A 36 -12.23 20.88 -8.23
CA ASN A 36 -12.87 20.63 -9.52
C ASN A 36 -13.63 19.28 -9.54
N PRO A 37 -14.93 19.29 -9.18
CA PRO A 37 -15.74 18.07 -9.12
C PRO A 37 -15.88 17.34 -10.46
N SER A 38 -15.81 18.07 -11.58
CA SER A 38 -15.95 17.50 -12.92
C SER A 38 -14.79 16.56 -13.31
N SER A 39 -13.68 16.62 -12.57
CA SER A 39 -12.50 15.77 -12.82
C SER A 39 -12.52 14.43 -12.09
N ALA A 40 -13.60 14.10 -11.37
CA ALA A 40 -13.72 12.86 -10.58
C ALA A 40 -13.33 11.58 -11.33
N PRO A 41 -13.80 11.34 -12.57
CA PRO A 41 -13.50 10.10 -13.28
C PRO A 41 -12.00 9.94 -13.54
N LYS A 42 -11.32 11.02 -13.94
CA LYS A 42 -9.88 10.99 -14.22
C LYS A 42 -9.04 10.81 -12.96
N ILE A 43 -9.41 11.52 -11.88
CA ILE A 43 -8.72 11.41 -10.59
C ILE A 43 -8.88 10.00 -10.02
N PHE A 44 -10.08 9.44 -10.06
CA PHE A 44 -10.35 8.09 -9.57
C PHE A 44 -9.52 7.04 -10.30
N THR A 45 -9.48 7.07 -11.63
CA THR A 45 -8.68 6.12 -12.41
C THR A 45 -7.18 6.24 -12.07
N ALA A 46 -6.64 7.45 -12.02
CA ALA A 46 -5.23 7.66 -11.67
C ALA A 46 -4.91 7.20 -10.24
N MET A 47 -5.80 7.51 -9.28
CA MET A 47 -5.68 7.11 -7.87
C MET A 47 -5.65 5.59 -7.74
N ILE A 48 -6.62 4.88 -8.33
CA ILE A 48 -6.69 3.41 -8.25
C ILE A 48 -5.46 2.77 -8.89
N ILE A 49 -5.00 3.24 -10.05
CA ILE A 49 -3.79 2.72 -10.70
C ILE A 49 -2.58 2.90 -9.77
N GLY A 50 -2.38 4.12 -9.24
CA GLY A 50 -1.26 4.39 -8.32
C GLY A 50 -1.31 3.51 -7.06
N LEU A 51 -2.51 3.32 -6.51
CA LEU A 51 -2.73 2.48 -5.34
C LEU A 51 -2.41 1.00 -5.61
N VAL A 52 -2.89 0.46 -6.73
CA VAL A 52 -2.65 -0.93 -7.13
C VAL A 52 -1.16 -1.20 -7.32
N PHE A 53 -0.41 -0.25 -7.90
CA PHE A 53 1.04 -0.39 -8.02
C PHE A 53 1.74 -0.42 -6.66
N ALA A 54 1.33 0.44 -5.72
CA ALA A 54 1.89 0.47 -4.37
C ALA A 54 1.58 -0.83 -3.59
N GLU A 55 0.32 -1.28 -3.64
CA GLU A 55 -0.12 -2.54 -3.02
C GLU A 55 0.58 -3.76 -3.64
N SER A 56 0.81 -3.77 -4.95
CA SER A 56 1.47 -4.89 -5.63
C SER A 56 2.89 -5.14 -5.09
N ILE A 57 3.66 -4.09 -4.84
CA ILE A 57 5.00 -4.21 -4.26
C ILE A 57 4.93 -4.75 -2.84
N ALA A 58 3.97 -4.29 -2.04
CA ALA A 58 3.77 -4.75 -0.67
C ALA A 58 3.39 -6.24 -0.61
N VAL A 59 2.49 -6.69 -1.50
CA VAL A 59 2.10 -8.10 -1.61
C VAL A 59 3.27 -8.97 -2.03
N ILE A 60 4.09 -8.54 -2.99
CA ILE A 60 5.31 -9.27 -3.40
C ILE A 60 6.28 -9.41 -2.22
N ALA A 61 6.52 -8.32 -1.48
CA ALA A 61 7.38 -8.36 -0.31
C ALA A 61 6.83 -9.32 0.77
N MET A 62 5.52 -9.27 1.04
CA MET A 62 4.87 -10.15 1.99
C MET A 62 4.97 -11.63 1.58
N LEU A 63 4.83 -11.94 0.28
CA LEU A 63 4.99 -13.29 -0.25
C LEU A 63 6.42 -13.82 -0.08
N ILE A 64 7.45 -13.02 -0.36
CA ILE A 64 8.85 -13.42 -0.18
C ILE A 64 9.13 -13.74 1.28
N VAL A 65 8.65 -12.90 2.20
CA VAL A 65 8.77 -13.11 3.64
C VAL A 65 8.07 -14.41 4.03
N PHE A 66 6.82 -14.59 3.61
CA PHE A 66 6.08 -15.83 3.90
C PHE A 66 6.82 -17.08 3.38
N GLN A 67 7.38 -17.06 2.17
CA GLN A 67 8.15 -18.18 1.62
C GLN A 67 9.46 -18.43 2.38
N LEU A 68 10.14 -17.38 2.83
CA LEU A 68 11.39 -17.51 3.58
C LEU A 68 11.15 -18.19 4.94
N PHE A 69 10.06 -17.83 5.62
CA PHE A 69 9.72 -18.34 6.94
C PHE A 69 8.89 -19.65 6.91
N SER A 70 8.18 -19.94 5.82
CA SER A 70 7.45 -21.20 5.60
C SER A 70 8.36 -22.39 5.29
N LYS A 71 9.64 -22.17 4.98
CA LYS A 71 10.60 -23.22 4.60
C LYS A 71 11.36 -23.77 5.82
N THR A 72 10.62 -24.12 6.86
CA THR A 72 11.05 -24.89 8.04
C THR A 72 10.00 -25.94 8.33
#